data_AF-A0A430QE72-F1
#
_entry.id   AF-A0A430QE72-F1
#
_cell.length_a   1.000
_cell.length_b   1.000
_cell.length_c   1.000
_cell.angle_alpha   90.00
_cell.angle_beta   90.00
_cell.angle_gamma   90.00
#
_symmetry.space_group_name_H-M   'P 1'
#
loop_
_entity.id
_entity.type
_entity.pdbx_description
1 polymer ?
#
loop_
_entity_poly.entity_id
_entity_poly.type
_entity_poly.pdbx_seq_one_letter_code
_entity_poly.pdbx_strand_id
1 'polypeptide(L)'
;MDRQESSSKPSSSLRTELDVPSADTCSTVSCGYNLRPSGSVSSIASSFTATKKDHPVSYVWGNSLRINLPQSVGVTTSAAVRTKGAVAICFILFGTSILFLSAHFKANHTNFERRVQDYLQVVNNINLPKVGFNKGYKYEESNPLDRFDVVFWAGDLNFRIQRPRHIVENIIKGKYKHRTFEELLSVDELLNAQSQGIIFQNFDEGRIRFPPTYKFDLNSDAYDSSEKQRVPSYTDRILFMSKKKDNLICLDYNSINTIRSSDHRPVFALFSLVLRPGSDNIALAAGAFNREIYIAGSEETTLPTDNKDVYETTGHPELLDCCDA
;
A
#
# COMPACT_ATOMS: atom_id res chain seq x y z
N MET A 1 62.63 17.72 -40.28
CA MET A 1 62.46 16.36 -39.75
C MET A 1 61.19 16.36 -38.92
N ASP A 2 60.19 15.75 -39.56
CA ASP A 2 58.98 15.08 -39.09
C ASP A 2 57.87 15.80 -38.32
N ARG A 3 56.76 15.94 -39.08
CA ARG A 3 55.36 16.01 -38.69
C ARG A 3 54.84 14.62 -38.26
N GLN A 4 53.83 14.62 -37.39
CA GLN A 4 52.59 13.79 -37.40
C GLN A 4 51.85 14.17 -36.09
N GLU A 5 50.63 14.70 -36.03
CA GLU A 5 49.33 14.38 -36.64
C GLU A 5 48.87 12.92 -36.50
N SER A 6 47.95 12.68 -35.57
CA SER A 6 46.58 12.18 -35.82
C SER A 6 46.07 11.07 -34.90
N SER A 7 44.76 11.20 -34.64
CA SER A 7 43.75 10.15 -34.48
C SER A 7 43.48 9.56 -33.09
N SER A 8 42.37 10.06 -32.55
CA SER A 8 41.43 9.38 -31.67
C SER A 8 41.03 7.98 -32.17
N LYS A 9 41.01 7.00 -31.27
CA LYS A 9 40.11 5.82 -31.36
C LYS A 9 39.33 5.69 -30.04
N PRO A 10 38.02 5.40 -30.09
CA PRO A 10 37.23 5.20 -28.89
C PRO A 10 37.58 3.86 -28.27
N SER A 11 37.78 3.84 -26.95
CA SER A 11 37.78 2.60 -26.17
C SER A 11 36.40 1.96 -26.29
N SER A 12 36.37 0.76 -26.87
CA SER A 12 35.17 -0.07 -27.02
C SER A 12 34.61 -0.40 -25.64
N SER A 13 33.52 0.26 -25.24
CA SER A 13 32.68 -0.22 -24.15
C SER A 13 32.12 -1.57 -24.59
N LEU A 14 32.48 -2.64 -23.88
CA LEU A 14 31.82 -3.94 -23.98
C LEU A 14 30.32 -3.73 -23.73
N ARG A 15 29.54 -3.65 -24.82
CA ARG A 15 28.10 -3.86 -24.79
C ARG A 15 27.90 -5.36 -24.60
N THR A 16 27.57 -5.76 -23.39
CA THR A 16 26.90 -7.05 -23.19
C THR A 16 25.47 -6.85 -23.66
N GLU A 17 25.21 -7.10 -24.95
CA GLU A 17 23.85 -7.33 -25.43
C GLU A 17 23.42 -8.69 -24.87
N LEU A 18 22.63 -8.64 -23.80
CA LEU A 18 21.88 -9.79 -23.34
C LEU A 18 20.70 -9.95 -24.29
N ASP A 19 20.81 -10.93 -25.20
CA ASP A 19 19.67 -11.47 -25.93
C ASP A 19 18.67 -12.05 -24.92
N VAL A 20 17.62 -11.28 -24.62
CA VAL A 20 16.49 -11.75 -23.83
C VAL A 20 15.47 -12.34 -24.81
N PRO A 21 15.09 -13.62 -24.68
CA PRO A 21 14.12 -14.25 -25.58
C PRO A 21 12.79 -13.48 -25.58
N SER A 22 12.25 -13.30 -26.78
CA SER A 22 10.92 -12.78 -27.06
C SER A 22 9.83 -13.67 -26.43
N ALA A 23 9.49 -13.43 -25.17
CA ALA A 23 8.26 -13.87 -24.54
C ALA A 23 7.86 -12.84 -23.47
N ASP A 24 6.69 -12.22 -23.65
CA ASP A 24 5.90 -11.47 -22.65
C ASP A 24 6.68 -10.99 -21.41
N THR A 25 7.39 -9.88 -21.56
CA THR A 25 8.31 -9.39 -20.53
C THR A 25 7.56 -8.75 -19.34
N CYS A 26 7.26 -9.56 -18.34
CA CYS A 26 6.83 -9.09 -17.01
C CYS A 26 8.08 -8.65 -16.21
N SER A 27 8.34 -7.35 -16.13
CA SER A 27 9.38 -6.83 -15.23
C SER A 27 8.80 -6.58 -13.83
N THR A 28 8.78 -7.60 -12.98
CA THR A 28 8.34 -7.51 -11.59
C THR A 28 9.42 -6.88 -10.72
N VAL A 29 9.27 -5.60 -10.35
CA VAL A 29 10.11 -5.01 -9.30
C VAL A 29 9.42 -5.18 -7.96
N SER A 30 9.67 -6.31 -7.28
CA SER A 30 9.23 -6.54 -5.91
C SER A 30 10.28 -6.00 -4.94
N CYS A 31 9.89 -5.03 -4.12
CA CYS A 31 10.67 -4.56 -3.00
C CYS A 31 9.87 -4.82 -1.72
N GLY A 32 10.09 -5.98 -1.09
CA GLY A 32 9.55 -6.28 0.24
C GLY A 32 10.59 -5.98 1.31
N TYR A 33 10.22 -5.24 2.35
CA TYR A 33 11.07 -5.06 3.53
C TYR A 33 10.55 -5.90 4.68
N ASN A 34 11.33 -6.93 5.06
CA ASN A 34 11.24 -7.53 6.38
C ASN A 34 12.10 -6.69 7.32
N LEU A 35 11.46 -5.79 8.07
CA LEU A 35 12.10 -5.11 9.18
C LEU A 35 12.30 -6.13 10.31
N ARG A 36 13.46 -6.79 10.32
CA ARG A 36 13.98 -7.48 11.50
C ARG A 36 15.04 -6.58 12.14
N PRO A 37 14.68 -5.63 13.02
CA PRO A 37 15.65 -5.22 14.02
C PRO A 37 15.96 -6.44 14.88
N SER A 38 17.24 -6.72 15.08
CA SER A 38 17.80 -7.70 16.01
C SER A 38 16.80 -8.14 17.09
N GLY A 39 16.13 -9.29 16.90
CA GLY A 39 15.30 -9.93 17.91
C GLY A 39 13.88 -9.38 18.14
N SER A 40 13.33 -8.45 17.33
CA SER A 40 11.93 -8.03 17.45
C SER A 40 11.23 -7.96 16.10
N VAL A 41 10.23 -8.82 15.90
CA VAL A 41 9.38 -8.82 14.70
C VAL A 41 8.52 -7.55 14.73
N SER A 42 8.83 -6.55 13.89
CA SER A 42 7.84 -5.51 13.61
C SER A 42 6.73 -6.12 12.75
N SER A 43 5.47 -6.00 13.17
CA SER A 43 4.31 -6.58 12.47
C SER A 43 3.83 -5.76 11.26
N ILE A 44 4.60 -4.78 10.80
CA ILE A 44 4.24 -3.92 9.66
C ILE A 44 5.18 -4.27 8.52
N ALA A 45 4.60 -4.73 7.42
CA ALA A 45 5.30 -4.99 6.17
C ALA A 45 4.74 -4.10 5.07
N SER A 46 5.59 -3.72 4.13
CA SER A 46 5.18 -3.03 2.91
C SER A 46 5.98 -3.58 1.75
N SER A 47 5.30 -3.82 0.65
CA SER A 47 5.90 -4.23 -0.60
C SER A 47 5.41 -3.35 -1.74
N PHE A 48 6.30 -3.08 -2.68
CA PHE A 48 5.95 -2.48 -3.96
C PHE A 48 6.23 -3.49 -5.05
N THR A 49 5.28 -3.66 -5.96
CA THR A 49 5.40 -4.51 -7.16
C THR A 49 4.91 -3.72 -8.37
N ALA A 50 5.70 -3.70 -9.45
CA ALA A 50 5.31 -3.11 -10.73
C ALA A 50 5.38 -4.15 -11.84
N THR A 51 4.48 -4.09 -12.82
CA THR A 51 4.51 -4.91 -14.03
C THR A 51 4.18 -4.02 -15.23
N LYS A 52 4.79 -4.30 -16.39
CA LYS A 52 4.45 -3.63 -17.65
C LYS A 52 3.38 -4.45 -18.35
N LYS A 53 2.25 -3.83 -18.71
CA LYS A 53 1.27 -4.42 -19.62
C LYS A 53 1.42 -3.76 -20.98
N ASP A 54 1.82 -4.51 -21.99
CA ASP A 54 1.89 -3.98 -23.35
C ASP A 54 0.46 -3.69 -23.84
N HIS A 55 0.16 -2.41 -24.07
CA HIS A 55 -0.98 -1.99 -24.87
C HIS A 55 -0.49 -1.68 -26.29
N PRO A 56 -1.25 -2.04 -27.34
CA PRO A 56 -0.93 -1.67 -28.71
C PRO A 56 -1.22 -0.17 -28.88
N VAL A 57 -0.29 0.68 -28.44
CA VAL A 57 -0.35 2.12 -28.66
C VAL A 57 0.87 2.52 -29.47
N SER A 58 0.63 2.92 -30.71
CA SER A 58 1.59 3.17 -31.78
C SER A 58 2.49 4.40 -31.61
N TYR A 59 2.80 4.82 -30.38
CA TYR A 59 3.64 6.00 -30.12
C TYR A 59 4.51 5.84 -28.86
N VAL A 60 5.44 4.87 -28.83
CA VAL A 60 6.62 4.96 -27.95
C VAL A 60 7.81 4.23 -28.59
N TRP A 61 8.82 4.98 -29.02
CA TRP A 61 10.16 4.43 -29.28
C TRP A 61 10.86 4.25 -27.92
N GLY A 62 10.97 3.00 -27.44
CA GLY A 62 11.73 2.63 -26.24
C GLY A 62 11.07 1.53 -25.40
N ASN A 63 11.49 0.28 -25.59
CA ASN A 63 10.82 -0.93 -25.10
C ASN A 63 11.00 -1.29 -23.61
N SER A 64 11.44 -0.39 -22.73
CA SER A 64 11.69 -0.73 -21.31
C SER A 64 10.79 0.07 -20.36
N LEU A 65 10.13 -0.60 -19.42
CA LEU A 65 9.53 0.05 -18.25
C LEU A 65 10.68 0.65 -17.43
N ARG A 66 10.81 1.98 -17.45
CA ARG A 66 11.92 2.70 -16.79
C ARG A 66 11.50 3.08 -15.38
N ILE A 67 11.95 2.31 -14.39
CA ILE A 67 11.76 2.63 -12.98
C ILE A 67 13.07 3.22 -12.45
N ASN A 68 13.02 4.48 -12.00
CA ASN A 68 14.17 5.15 -11.41
C ASN A 68 14.08 5.01 -9.88
N LEU A 69 14.59 3.91 -9.31
CA LEU A 69 14.62 3.73 -7.86
C LEU A 69 15.90 4.34 -7.26
N PRO A 70 15.85 5.51 -6.62
CA PRO A 70 16.58 5.71 -5.40
C PRO A 70 15.75 5.12 -4.26
N GLN A 71 16.08 3.88 -3.88
CA GLN A 71 15.35 3.15 -2.86
C GLN A 71 15.78 3.63 -1.47
N SER A 72 14.94 4.43 -0.80
CA SER A 72 15.16 4.80 0.59
C SER A 72 13.99 4.38 1.47
N VAL A 73 14.31 3.61 2.52
CA VAL A 73 13.37 3.19 3.57
C VAL A 73 13.52 4.07 4.79
N GLY A 74 12.40 4.55 5.29
CA GLY A 74 12.27 5.16 6.60
C GLY A 74 11.45 4.24 7.50
N VAL A 75 11.86 4.12 8.76
CA VAL A 75 11.07 3.47 9.80
C VAL A 75 10.95 4.44 10.97
N THR A 76 9.72 4.71 11.40
CA THR A 76 9.45 5.51 12.59
C THR A 76 8.79 4.62 13.62
N THR A 77 9.48 4.34 14.73
CA THR A 77 8.93 3.63 15.89
C THR A 77 8.97 4.55 17.12
N SER A 78 7.97 4.44 17.98
CA SER A 78 7.85 5.27 19.19
C SER A 78 8.66 4.74 20.39
N ALA A 79 9.31 3.57 20.29
CA ALA A 79 10.13 2.94 21.34
C ALA A 79 10.90 1.70 20.82
N ALA A 80 11.95 1.30 21.54
CA ALA A 80 12.90 0.23 21.18
C ALA A 80 12.30 -1.18 21.00
N VAL A 81 11.10 -1.45 21.52
CA VAL A 81 10.35 -2.70 21.27
C VAL A 81 8.84 -2.36 21.21
N ARG A 82 8.23 -2.27 20.02
CA ARG A 82 6.75 -2.22 19.84
C ARG A 82 6.29 -2.39 18.37
N THR A 83 5.09 -2.96 18.20
CA THR A 83 4.38 -3.28 16.94
C THR A 83 3.63 -2.11 16.28
N LYS A 84 3.88 -0.87 16.72
CA LYS A 84 3.15 0.34 16.30
C LYS A 84 4.15 1.38 15.78
N GLY A 85 3.78 2.06 14.71
CA GLY A 85 4.67 2.96 13.98
C GLY A 85 4.30 3.03 12.51
N ALA A 86 5.25 3.48 11.68
CA ALA A 86 5.09 3.50 10.24
C ALA A 86 6.37 3.06 9.50
N VAL A 87 6.14 2.49 8.33
CA VAL A 87 7.17 2.14 7.34
C VAL A 87 6.92 2.96 6.10
N ALA A 88 7.98 3.53 5.54
CA ALA A 88 7.92 4.42 4.41
C ALA A 88 8.83 3.91 3.29
N ILE A 89 8.32 3.92 2.06
CA ILE A 89 9.06 3.60 0.83
C ILE A 89 8.84 4.74 -0.14
N CYS A 90 9.90 5.29 -0.72
CA CYS A 90 9.77 6.26 -1.81
C CYS A 90 10.68 5.95 -2.99
N PHE A 91 10.27 6.42 -4.16
CA PHE A 91 11.04 6.33 -5.39
C PHE A 91 10.54 7.35 -6.43
N ILE A 92 11.25 7.45 -7.55
CA ILE A 92 10.83 8.25 -8.71
C ILE A 92 10.42 7.31 -9.85
N LEU A 93 9.17 7.39 -10.28
CA LEU A 93 8.73 6.70 -11.49
C LEU A 93 8.72 7.68 -12.65
N PHE A 94 9.59 7.45 -13.65
CA PHE A 94 9.96 8.44 -14.67
C PHE A 94 10.43 9.75 -14.03
N GLY A 95 9.61 10.80 -14.08
CA GLY A 95 9.86 12.10 -13.44
C GLY A 95 8.88 12.41 -12.30
N THR A 96 8.15 11.42 -11.79
CA THR A 96 7.15 11.59 -10.72
C THR A 96 7.65 10.96 -9.44
N SER A 97 7.82 11.75 -8.38
CA SER A 97 8.24 11.24 -7.06
C SER A 97 7.03 10.73 -6.28
N ILE A 98 7.13 9.50 -5.78
CA ILE A 98 6.03 8.80 -5.09
C ILE A 98 6.52 8.33 -3.73
N LEU A 99 5.72 8.59 -2.70
CA LEU A 99 5.91 8.09 -1.33
C LEU A 99 4.74 7.16 -0.96
N PHE A 100 5.07 5.99 -0.44
CA PHE A 100 4.14 5.07 0.20
C PHE A 100 4.44 4.99 1.69
N LEU A 101 3.41 5.20 2.51
CA LEU A 101 3.46 5.06 3.95
C LEU A 101 2.49 3.97 4.37
N SER A 102 2.95 3.03 5.19
CA SER A 102 2.11 2.06 5.88
C SER A 102 2.24 2.25 7.37
N ALA A 103 1.12 2.47 8.07
CA ALA A 103 1.12 2.76 9.50
C ALA A 103 0.20 1.82 10.29
N HIS A 104 0.57 1.59 11.54
CA HIS A 104 -0.27 0.91 12.52
C HIS A 104 -0.29 1.77 13.79
N PHE A 105 -1.39 2.51 13.99
CA PHE A 105 -1.53 3.46 15.09
C PHE A 105 -2.12 2.84 16.36
N LYS A 106 -2.09 3.61 17.45
CA LYS A 106 -2.56 3.18 18.76
C LYS A 106 -4.00 2.68 18.74
N ALA A 107 -4.16 1.40 19.05
CA ALA A 107 -5.46 0.75 19.19
C ALA A 107 -6.23 1.22 20.45
N ASN A 108 -7.50 0.81 20.52
CA ASN A 108 -8.51 1.13 21.55
C ASN A 108 -9.20 2.50 21.34
N HIS A 109 -10.51 2.53 21.59
CA HIS A 109 -11.37 3.70 21.37
C HIS A 109 -10.97 4.92 22.20
N THR A 110 -10.45 4.73 23.42
CA THR A 110 -10.02 5.83 24.30
C THR A 110 -8.71 6.51 23.89
N ASN A 111 -8.04 6.05 22.83
CA ASN A 111 -6.69 6.52 22.46
C ASN A 111 -6.67 7.50 21.27
N PHE A 112 -7.73 8.28 21.08
CA PHE A 112 -7.82 9.27 19.98
C PHE A 112 -6.60 10.21 19.95
N GLU A 113 -6.29 10.89 21.06
CA GLU A 113 -5.15 11.81 21.14
C GLU A 113 -3.83 11.12 20.82
N ARG A 114 -3.66 9.85 21.23
CA ARG A 114 -2.45 9.08 20.93
C ARG A 114 -2.32 8.77 19.44
N ARG A 115 -3.43 8.51 18.72
CA ARG A 115 -3.39 8.33 17.26
C ARG A 115 -3.03 9.62 16.53
N VAL A 116 -3.50 10.76 17.04
CA VAL A 116 -3.08 12.09 16.53
C VAL A 116 -1.59 12.28 16.75
N GLN A 117 -1.06 11.94 17.94
CA GLN A 117 0.37 11.99 18.20
C GLN A 117 1.18 11.01 17.33
N ASP A 118 0.68 9.79 17.11
CA ASP A 118 1.33 8.83 16.20
C ASP A 118 1.44 9.41 14.78
N TYR A 119 0.37 10.04 14.25
CA TYR A 119 0.40 10.73 12.97
C TYR A 119 1.47 11.83 12.93
N LEU A 120 1.45 12.74 13.90
CA LEU A 120 2.42 13.86 13.96
C LEU A 120 3.86 13.35 14.07
N GLN A 121 4.09 12.30 14.85
CA GLN A 121 5.41 11.68 14.97
C GLN A 121 5.87 11.08 13.66
N VAL A 122 5.00 10.41 12.90
CA VAL A 122 5.37 9.88 11.58
C VAL A 122 5.73 11.02 10.64
N VAL A 123 4.89 12.06 10.51
CA VAL A 123 5.16 13.20 9.63
C VAL A 123 6.48 13.89 9.99
N ASN A 124 6.72 14.19 11.26
CA ASN A 124 7.91 14.91 11.72
C ASN A 124 9.21 14.09 11.59
N ASN A 125 9.11 12.76 11.60
CA ASN A 125 10.28 11.88 11.55
C ASN A 125 10.51 11.25 10.17
N ILE A 126 9.68 11.53 9.16
CA ILE A 126 9.97 11.11 7.78
C ILE A 126 11.22 11.85 7.31
N ASN A 127 12.33 11.13 7.29
CA ASN A 127 13.59 11.59 6.71
C ASN A 127 13.83 10.90 5.37
N LEU A 128 12.90 11.11 4.45
CA LEU A 128 12.98 10.63 3.08
C LEU A 128 12.93 11.80 2.09
N PRO A 129 13.55 11.64 0.90
CA PRO A 129 14.49 10.56 0.55
C PRO A 129 15.77 10.59 1.42
N LYS A 130 16.60 9.55 1.38
CA LYS A 130 17.89 9.56 2.12
C LYS A 130 18.94 10.44 1.44
N VAL A 131 19.84 11.00 2.25
CA VAL A 131 20.99 11.80 1.80
C VAL A 131 21.76 11.05 0.71
N GLY A 132 22.08 11.74 -0.38
CA GLY A 132 22.75 11.17 -1.56
C GLY A 132 21.79 10.79 -2.69
N PHE A 133 20.47 10.81 -2.44
CA PHE A 133 19.43 10.57 -3.45
C PHE A 133 18.58 11.80 -3.72
N ASN A 134 19.13 12.99 -3.44
CA ASN A 134 18.32 14.20 -3.37
C ASN A 134 17.85 14.72 -4.73
N LYS A 135 18.57 14.36 -5.79
CA LYS A 135 18.31 14.86 -7.14
C LYS A 135 17.00 14.28 -7.68
N GLY A 136 16.08 15.18 -8.08
CA GLY A 136 14.73 14.83 -8.52
C GLY A 136 13.65 14.97 -7.45
N TYR A 137 14.01 15.26 -6.20
CA TYR A 137 13.08 15.54 -5.10
C TYR A 137 13.20 17.00 -4.62
N LYS A 138 12.15 17.49 -3.95
CA LYS A 138 12.05 18.89 -3.50
C LYS A 138 12.45 19.04 -2.03
N TYR A 139 13.74 18.95 -1.71
CA TYR A 139 14.23 18.95 -0.31
C TYR A 139 14.04 20.24 0.47
N GLU A 140 13.86 21.36 -0.23
CA GLU A 140 13.73 22.69 0.37
C GLU A 140 12.37 22.88 1.07
N GLU A 141 11.43 21.96 0.88
CA GLU A 141 10.10 21.99 1.49
C GLU A 141 10.18 21.74 3.00
N SER A 142 9.52 22.61 3.77
CA SER A 142 9.51 22.56 5.24
C SER A 142 8.75 21.35 5.78
N ASN A 143 7.69 20.93 5.09
CA ASN A 143 6.95 19.70 5.38
C ASN A 143 7.58 18.51 4.61
N PRO A 144 8.00 17.43 5.29
CA PRO A 144 8.60 16.27 4.63
C PRO A 144 7.73 15.62 3.55
N LEU A 145 6.41 15.66 3.71
CA LEU A 145 5.47 15.08 2.73
C LEU A 145 5.47 15.87 1.41
N ASP A 146 5.77 17.16 1.47
CA ASP A 146 5.83 18.04 0.31
C ASP A 146 7.07 17.80 -0.56
N ARG A 147 7.99 16.93 -0.15
CA ARG A 147 9.13 16.54 -0.99
C ARG A 147 8.73 15.67 -2.18
N PHE A 148 7.51 15.11 -2.16
CA PHE A 148 7.00 14.15 -3.13
C PHE A 148 5.85 14.74 -3.96
N ASP A 149 5.72 14.32 -5.22
CA ASP A 149 4.61 14.73 -6.08
C ASP A 149 3.31 14.02 -5.69
N VAL A 150 3.42 12.77 -5.24
CA VAL A 150 2.32 11.90 -4.82
C VAL A 150 2.67 11.20 -3.52
N VAL A 151 1.73 11.17 -2.59
CA VAL A 151 1.84 10.43 -1.33
C VAL A 151 0.63 9.51 -1.18
N PHE A 152 0.88 8.23 -0.91
CA PHE A 152 -0.12 7.27 -0.48
C PHE A 152 0.14 6.92 0.99
N TRP A 153 -0.90 6.94 1.80
CA TRP A 153 -0.84 6.56 3.21
C TRP A 153 -1.90 5.51 3.51
N ALA A 154 -1.48 4.31 3.88
CA ALA A 154 -2.36 3.19 4.16
C ALA A 154 -2.09 2.56 5.53
N GLY A 155 -3.04 1.77 6.02
CA GLY A 155 -2.82 0.84 7.13
C GLY A 155 -3.93 0.84 8.18
N ASP A 156 -3.67 0.17 9.31
CA ASP A 156 -4.55 0.16 10.48
C ASP A 156 -4.32 1.43 11.30
N LEU A 157 -4.98 2.51 10.87
CA LEU A 157 -4.94 3.81 11.53
C LEU A 157 -5.75 3.81 12.83
N ASN A 158 -6.53 2.75 13.10
CA ASN A 158 -7.19 2.49 14.38
C ASN A 158 -8.19 3.55 14.87
N PHE A 159 -8.60 4.50 14.03
CA PHE A 159 -9.68 5.45 14.33
C PHE A 159 -11.03 4.74 14.39
N ARG A 160 -11.92 5.22 15.27
CA ARG A 160 -13.15 4.51 15.65
C ARG A 160 -14.39 5.31 15.30
N ILE A 161 -15.51 4.59 15.23
CA ILE A 161 -16.85 5.18 15.16
C ILE A 161 -17.30 5.60 16.57
N GLN A 162 -17.68 6.88 16.74
CA GLN A 162 -18.11 7.44 18.02
C GLN A 162 -19.62 7.32 18.24
N ARG A 163 -20.12 6.08 18.26
CA ARG A 163 -21.52 5.76 18.55
C ARG A 163 -21.66 4.47 19.38
N PRO A 164 -22.74 4.32 20.16
CA PRO A 164 -23.03 3.04 20.84
C PRO A 164 -23.16 1.88 19.85
N ARG A 165 -22.62 0.71 20.23
CA ARG A 165 -22.57 -0.48 19.36
C ARG A 165 -23.92 -0.85 18.73
N HIS A 166 -24.98 -0.91 19.54
CA HIS A 166 -26.31 -1.32 19.06
C HIS A 166 -26.85 -0.38 17.96
N ILE A 167 -26.55 0.92 18.03
CA ILE A 167 -26.92 1.89 16.99
C ILE A 167 -26.13 1.60 15.71
N VAL A 168 -24.81 1.39 15.84
CA VAL A 168 -23.94 1.08 14.70
C VAL A 168 -24.39 -0.19 13.98
N GLU A 169 -24.68 -1.26 14.72
CA GLU A 169 -25.17 -2.51 14.16
C GLU A 169 -26.53 -2.35 13.47
N ASN A 170 -27.45 -1.57 14.04
CA ASN A 170 -28.74 -1.27 13.42
C ASN A 170 -28.58 -0.53 12.10
N ILE A 171 -27.68 0.46 12.03
CA ILE A 171 -27.37 1.19 10.80
C ILE A 171 -26.80 0.25 9.73
N ILE A 172 -25.83 -0.61 10.11
CA ILE A 172 -25.24 -1.60 9.20
C ILE A 172 -26.32 -2.54 8.64
N LYS A 173 -27.16 -3.12 9.51
CA LYS A 173 -28.27 -4.02 9.12
C LYS A 173 -29.31 -3.34 8.23
N GLY A 174 -29.67 -2.09 8.52
CA GLY A 174 -30.68 -1.34 7.77
C GLY A 174 -30.21 -0.90 6.37
N LYS A 175 -28.92 -0.62 6.20
CA LYS A 175 -28.36 -0.02 4.96
C LYS A 175 -27.92 -1.01 3.88
N TYR A 176 -28.01 -2.33 4.11
CA TYR A 176 -27.79 -3.33 3.05
C TYR A 176 -28.67 -3.11 1.81
N LYS A 177 -29.80 -2.39 1.95
CA LYS A 177 -30.70 -2.05 0.83
C LYS A 177 -30.22 -0.87 -0.04
N HIS A 178 -29.39 0.03 0.47
CA HIS A 178 -29.01 1.27 -0.23
C HIS A 178 -27.49 1.57 -0.29
N ARG A 179 -26.62 0.77 0.37
CA ARG A 179 -25.15 0.90 0.39
C ARG A 179 -24.61 2.29 0.75
N THR A 180 -25.30 3.04 1.59
CA THR A 180 -24.86 4.37 2.02
C THR A 180 -24.51 4.33 3.52
N PHE A 181 -23.25 4.62 3.86
CA PHE A 181 -22.69 4.56 5.23
C PHE A 181 -22.43 5.94 5.82
N GLU A 182 -22.95 7.01 5.21
CA GLU A 182 -22.66 8.41 5.55
C GLU A 182 -23.02 8.74 6.99
N GLU A 183 -24.04 8.12 7.56
CA GLU A 183 -24.40 8.31 8.97
C GLU A 183 -23.29 7.83 9.91
N LEU A 184 -22.66 6.68 9.62
CA LEU A 184 -21.50 6.21 10.37
C LEU A 184 -20.29 7.11 10.12
N LEU A 185 -20.07 7.51 8.87
CA LEU A 185 -18.93 8.36 8.51
C LEU A 185 -19.01 9.75 9.14
N SER A 186 -20.21 10.27 9.43
CA SER A 186 -20.40 11.56 10.13
C SER A 186 -19.85 11.58 11.57
N VAL A 187 -19.59 10.41 12.14
CA VAL A 187 -19.11 10.21 13.51
C VAL A 187 -17.82 9.40 13.54
N ASP A 188 -17.14 9.29 12.40
CA ASP A 188 -15.83 8.67 12.28
C ASP A 188 -14.74 9.63 12.79
N GLU A 189 -13.90 9.16 13.72
CA GLU A 189 -12.87 9.99 14.33
C GLU A 189 -11.85 10.54 13.32
N LEU A 190 -11.47 9.76 12.31
CA LEU A 190 -10.50 10.19 11.31
C LEU A 190 -11.08 11.33 10.49
N LEU A 191 -12.27 11.14 9.92
CA LEU A 191 -12.92 12.16 9.09
C LEU A 191 -13.19 13.43 9.90
N ASN A 192 -13.64 13.31 11.14
CA ASN A 192 -13.85 14.47 12.01
C ASN A 192 -12.55 15.22 12.31
N ALA A 193 -11.48 14.51 12.70
CA ALA A 193 -10.19 15.14 12.96
C ALA A 193 -9.57 15.77 11.69
N GLN A 194 -9.76 15.15 10.53
CA GLN A 194 -9.33 15.68 9.25
C GLN A 194 -10.09 16.95 8.87
N SER A 195 -11.43 16.96 9.03
CA SER A 195 -12.27 18.13 8.75
C SER A 195 -11.95 19.35 9.63
N GLN A 196 -11.45 19.10 10.84
CA GLN A 196 -10.98 20.13 11.77
C GLN A 196 -9.54 20.57 11.49
N GLY A 197 -8.87 19.99 10.49
CA GLY A 197 -7.49 20.28 10.14
C GLY A 197 -6.46 19.76 11.14
N ILE A 198 -6.80 18.80 12.01
CA ILE A 198 -5.89 18.29 13.04
C ILE A 198 -4.87 17.32 12.43
N ILE A 199 -5.32 16.47 11.51
CA ILE A 199 -4.51 15.42 10.86
C ILE A 199 -4.83 15.35 9.37
N PHE A 200 -3.93 14.75 8.59
CA PHE A 200 -4.13 14.45 7.16
C PHE A 200 -4.64 15.66 6.35
N GLN A 201 -4.14 16.86 6.65
CA GLN A 201 -4.45 18.05 5.87
C GLN A 201 -3.99 17.86 4.42
N ASN A 202 -4.82 18.26 3.46
CA ASN A 202 -4.60 18.11 2.02
C ASN A 202 -4.57 16.67 1.49
N PHE A 203 -4.87 15.67 2.32
CA PHE A 203 -5.11 14.31 1.84
C PHE A 203 -6.59 14.16 1.46
N ASP A 204 -6.81 13.42 0.38
CA ASP A 204 -8.09 12.90 -0.03
C ASP A 204 -8.23 11.43 0.39
N GLU A 205 -9.47 10.95 0.45
CA GLU A 205 -9.80 9.54 0.64
C GLU A 205 -10.89 9.13 -0.36
N GLY A 206 -10.83 7.89 -0.85
CA GLY A 206 -11.88 7.34 -1.70
C GLY A 206 -13.22 7.32 -0.97
N ARG A 207 -14.34 7.40 -1.71
CA ARG A 207 -15.67 7.33 -1.08
C ARG A 207 -15.91 5.93 -0.50
N ILE A 208 -16.03 5.83 0.82
CA ILE A 208 -16.33 4.57 1.51
C ILE A 208 -17.77 4.15 1.21
N ARG A 209 -17.91 2.99 0.55
CA ARG A 209 -19.20 2.34 0.23
C ARG A 209 -19.30 0.91 0.77
N PHE A 210 -18.40 0.56 1.67
CA PHE A 210 -18.28 -0.75 2.29
C PHE A 210 -18.55 -0.66 3.80
N PRO A 211 -18.95 -1.76 4.47
CA PRO A 211 -19.19 -1.75 5.90
C PRO A 211 -17.89 -1.62 6.70
N PRO A 212 -17.96 -1.32 8.01
CA PRO A 212 -16.77 -1.26 8.86
C PRO A 212 -15.90 -2.52 8.77
N THR A 213 -14.58 -2.35 8.74
CA THR A 213 -13.62 -3.43 8.46
C THR A 213 -13.14 -4.15 9.72
N TYR A 214 -13.53 -3.66 10.90
CA TYR A 214 -13.13 -4.17 12.21
C TYR A 214 -14.28 -4.02 13.20
N LYS A 215 -14.47 -4.87 14.22
CA LYS A 215 -13.77 -6.12 14.50
C LYS A 215 -14.69 -7.29 14.17
N PHE A 216 -14.21 -8.24 13.41
CA PHE A 216 -14.93 -9.49 13.11
C PHE A 216 -14.50 -10.62 14.04
N ASP A 217 -15.38 -11.58 14.22
CA ASP A 217 -15.00 -12.91 14.70
C ASP A 217 -14.21 -13.62 13.59
N LEU A 218 -13.25 -14.48 13.97
CA LEU A 218 -12.44 -15.20 13.00
C LEU A 218 -13.32 -16.13 12.16
N ASN A 219 -13.00 -16.21 10.87
CA ASN A 219 -13.70 -17.04 9.89
C ASN A 219 -15.22 -16.77 9.79
N SER A 220 -15.66 -15.58 10.19
CA SER A 220 -17.08 -15.23 10.30
C SER A 220 -17.33 -13.80 9.83
N ASP A 221 -18.53 -13.52 9.30
CA ASP A 221 -19.01 -12.17 9.00
C ASP A 221 -19.72 -11.50 10.19
N ALA A 222 -19.78 -12.18 11.34
CA ALA A 222 -20.25 -11.59 12.59
C ALA A 222 -19.21 -10.62 13.17
N TYR A 223 -19.69 -9.46 13.64
CA TYR A 223 -18.86 -8.54 14.41
C TYR A 223 -18.68 -9.05 15.85
N ASP A 224 -17.50 -8.76 16.41
CA ASP A 224 -16.96 -9.19 17.70
C ASP A 224 -18.01 -9.68 18.72
N SER A 225 -18.18 -10.98 18.84
CA SER A 225 -19.09 -11.59 19.83
C SER A 225 -18.43 -11.79 21.19
N SER A 226 -17.16 -11.43 21.35
CA SER A 226 -16.45 -11.52 22.64
C SER A 226 -17.05 -10.58 23.70
N GLU A 227 -16.69 -10.81 24.96
CA GLU A 227 -17.09 -9.97 26.10
C GLU A 227 -16.75 -8.48 25.92
N LYS A 228 -15.74 -8.17 25.10
CA LYS A 228 -15.30 -6.78 24.84
C LYS A 228 -16.28 -6.00 23.98
N GLN A 229 -17.14 -6.70 23.22
CA GLN A 229 -18.18 -6.13 22.38
C GLN A 229 -17.73 -4.86 21.63
N ARG A 230 -16.62 -4.94 20.90
CA ARG A 230 -16.06 -3.78 20.18
C ARG A 230 -17.09 -3.20 19.21
N VAL A 231 -17.15 -1.87 19.15
CA VAL A 231 -17.98 -1.16 18.16
C VAL A 231 -17.38 -1.36 16.77
N PRO A 232 -18.16 -1.78 15.76
CA PRO A 232 -17.69 -1.83 14.38
C PRO A 232 -17.11 -0.49 13.92
N SER A 233 -15.90 -0.47 13.34
CA SER A 233 -15.16 0.73 12.97
C SER A 233 -14.37 0.59 11.66
N TYR A 234 -14.13 1.72 10.98
CA TYR A 234 -13.27 1.83 9.80
C TYR A 234 -11.82 2.08 10.23
N THR A 235 -11.17 1.05 10.76
CA THR A 235 -9.79 1.15 11.26
C THR A 235 -8.75 1.14 10.14
N ASP A 236 -9.05 0.48 9.03
CA ASP A 236 -8.16 0.24 7.90
C ASP A 236 -8.47 1.24 6.78
N ARG A 237 -7.52 2.11 6.44
CA ARG A 237 -7.77 3.28 5.58
C ARG A 237 -6.67 3.46 4.54
N ILE A 238 -7.03 4.05 3.40
CA ILE A 238 -6.08 4.44 2.34
C ILE A 238 -6.37 5.88 1.95
N LEU A 239 -5.48 6.78 2.35
CA LEU A 239 -5.50 8.19 2.00
C LEU A 239 -4.44 8.49 0.94
N PHE A 240 -4.65 9.55 0.18
CA PHE A 240 -3.73 9.96 -0.87
C PHE A 240 -3.65 11.47 -0.99
N MET A 241 -2.51 11.97 -1.46
CA MET A 241 -2.28 13.38 -1.74
C MET A 241 -1.56 13.50 -3.08
N SER A 242 -1.94 14.49 -3.87
CA SER A 242 -1.19 14.86 -5.07
C SER A 242 -0.98 16.37 -5.14
N LYS A 243 0.26 16.80 -5.42
CA LYS A 243 0.58 18.22 -5.59
C LYS A 243 -0.08 18.84 -6.81
N LYS A 244 -0.31 18.04 -7.85
CA LYS A 244 -0.94 18.50 -9.09
C LYS A 244 -2.39 18.02 -9.09
N LYS A 245 -3.31 18.99 -9.18
CA LYS A 245 -4.74 18.70 -9.32
C LYS A 245 -4.98 17.78 -10.52
N ASP A 246 -5.93 16.87 -10.37
CA ASP A 246 -6.40 15.91 -11.38
C ASP A 246 -5.35 14.90 -11.89
N ASN A 247 -4.16 14.87 -11.28
CA ASN A 247 -3.10 13.96 -11.67
C ASN A 247 -3.29 12.55 -11.09
N LEU A 248 -4.08 12.43 -10.03
CA LEU A 248 -4.34 11.21 -9.30
C LEU A 248 -5.85 11.05 -9.08
N ILE A 249 -6.41 9.95 -9.56
CA ILE A 249 -7.84 9.66 -9.47
C ILE A 249 -8.01 8.31 -8.80
N CYS A 250 -8.79 8.26 -7.72
CA CYS A 250 -9.23 7.02 -7.09
C CYS A 250 -10.37 6.41 -7.93
N LEU A 251 -10.09 5.28 -8.57
CA LEU A 251 -11.01 4.56 -9.45
C LEU A 251 -11.93 3.62 -8.66
N ASP A 252 -11.37 2.98 -7.64
CA ASP A 252 -12.11 2.08 -6.75
C ASP A 252 -11.54 2.14 -5.33
N TYR A 253 -12.40 1.97 -4.34
CA TYR A 253 -12.04 1.92 -2.92
C TYR A 253 -13.01 1.03 -2.18
N ASN A 254 -12.54 -0.14 -1.74
CA ASN A 254 -13.43 -1.18 -1.23
C ASN A 254 -12.74 -2.11 -0.24
N SER A 255 -13.53 -2.93 0.44
CA SER A 255 -13.07 -4.03 1.29
C SER A 255 -13.29 -5.40 0.61
N ILE A 256 -12.43 -6.37 0.95
CA ILE A 256 -12.55 -7.75 0.48
C ILE A 256 -13.20 -8.58 1.59
N ASN A 257 -14.50 -8.85 1.43
CA ASN A 257 -15.28 -9.54 2.47
C ASN A 257 -15.15 -11.08 2.41
N THR A 258 -14.59 -11.63 1.34
CA THR A 258 -14.40 -13.07 1.15
C THR A 258 -13.23 -13.62 1.97
N ILE A 259 -12.26 -12.78 2.34
CA ILE A 259 -11.11 -13.15 3.17
C ILE A 259 -11.46 -12.93 4.65
N ARG A 260 -11.49 -14.03 5.42
CA ARG A 260 -12.01 -14.05 6.80
C ARG A 260 -11.05 -14.60 7.85
N SER A 261 -9.80 -14.86 7.45
CA SER A 261 -8.76 -15.41 8.35
C SER A 261 -8.31 -14.43 9.44
N SER A 262 -8.66 -13.15 9.33
CA SER A 262 -8.38 -12.10 10.31
C SER A 262 -9.68 -11.48 10.83
N ASP A 263 -9.60 -10.86 12.01
CA ASP A 263 -10.62 -9.99 12.58
C ASP A 263 -10.74 -8.62 11.88
N HIS A 264 -9.86 -8.35 10.91
CA HIS A 264 -9.95 -7.25 9.96
C HIS A 264 -10.31 -7.75 8.55
N ARG A 265 -10.99 -6.91 7.77
CA ARG A 265 -11.17 -7.13 6.32
C ARG A 265 -10.13 -6.35 5.53
N PRO A 266 -9.43 -6.98 4.55
CA PRO A 266 -8.51 -6.26 3.68
C PRO A 266 -9.20 -5.10 2.97
N VAL A 267 -8.52 -3.96 2.91
CA VAL A 267 -8.96 -2.76 2.18
C VAL A 267 -8.03 -2.53 1.01
N PHE A 268 -8.59 -2.20 -0.15
CA PHE A 268 -7.82 -1.87 -1.34
C PHE A 268 -8.34 -0.58 -1.97
N ALA A 269 -7.45 0.11 -2.68
CA ALA A 269 -7.79 1.24 -3.51
C ALA A 269 -7.08 1.11 -4.86
N LEU A 270 -7.79 1.40 -5.94
CA LEU A 270 -7.25 1.44 -7.30
C LEU A 270 -7.10 2.89 -7.74
N PHE A 271 -5.96 3.24 -8.30
CA PHE A 271 -5.64 4.60 -8.72
C PHE A 271 -5.25 4.68 -10.19
N SER A 272 -5.69 5.74 -10.86
CA SER A 272 -5.09 6.23 -12.10
C SER A 272 -4.16 7.39 -11.78
N LEU A 273 -2.89 7.26 -12.14
CA LEU A 273 -1.87 8.27 -11.92
C LEU A 273 -1.22 8.66 -13.25
N VAL A 274 -1.29 9.94 -13.61
CA VAL A 274 -0.57 10.48 -14.76
C VAL A 274 0.87 10.77 -14.37
N LEU A 275 1.80 10.21 -15.14
CA LEU A 275 3.25 10.31 -14.88
C LEU A 275 3.88 11.42 -15.71
N ARG A 276 4.83 12.14 -15.10
CA ARG A 276 5.67 13.12 -15.78
C ARG A 276 6.89 12.42 -16.42
N PRO A 277 7.33 12.85 -17.62
CA PRO A 277 8.62 12.45 -18.15
C PRO A 277 9.76 12.77 -17.18
N GLY A 278 10.75 11.88 -17.10
CA GLY A 278 11.93 12.03 -16.24
C GLY A 278 13.23 12.18 -17.00
N SER A 279 14.34 12.20 -16.26
CA SER A 279 15.69 12.22 -16.80
C SER A 279 16.56 11.17 -16.12
N ASP A 280 17.53 10.61 -16.84
CA ASP A 280 18.41 9.54 -16.36
C ASP A 280 19.59 10.06 -15.52
N ASN A 281 19.54 11.34 -15.13
CA ASN A 281 20.58 12.00 -14.35
C ASN A 281 20.38 11.81 -12.83
N ILE A 282 19.58 10.83 -12.42
CA ILE A 282 19.29 10.42 -11.04
C ILE A 282 19.72 8.96 -10.83
N ALA A 283 19.80 8.51 -9.57
CA ALA A 283 20.07 7.10 -9.30
C ALA A 283 18.95 6.21 -9.86
N LEU A 284 19.35 5.18 -10.62
CA LEU A 284 18.43 4.28 -11.33
C LEU A 284 18.31 2.95 -10.60
N ALA A 285 17.14 2.32 -10.71
CA ALA A 285 16.97 0.93 -10.26
C ALA A 285 17.82 -0.03 -11.10
N ALA A 286 17.95 0.28 -12.40
CA ALA A 286 18.69 -0.51 -13.39
C ALA A 286 18.35 -2.01 -13.36
N GLY A 287 17.07 -2.37 -13.14
CA GLY A 287 16.64 -3.76 -13.06
C GLY A 287 16.87 -4.44 -11.71
N ALA A 288 17.13 -3.69 -10.63
CA ALA A 288 17.18 -4.24 -9.28
C ALA A 288 15.77 -4.64 -8.78
N PHE A 289 15.63 -5.89 -8.36
CA PHE A 289 14.42 -6.42 -7.71
C PHE A 289 14.79 -7.63 -6.82
N ASN A 290 13.86 -8.06 -5.95
CA ASN A 290 14.04 -9.30 -5.21
C ASN A 290 13.83 -10.52 -6.12
N ARG A 291 14.93 -11.03 -6.67
CA ARG A 291 14.95 -12.19 -7.58
C ARG A 291 14.46 -13.48 -6.93
N GLU A 292 14.74 -13.68 -5.64
CA GLU A 292 14.33 -14.88 -4.91
C GLU A 292 12.81 -14.95 -4.78
N ILE A 293 12.17 -13.84 -4.41
CA ILE A 293 10.71 -13.73 -4.35
C ILE A 293 10.09 -13.94 -5.73
N TYR A 294 10.68 -13.38 -6.77
CA TYR A 294 10.19 -13.55 -8.14
C TYR A 294 10.21 -15.02 -8.59
N ILE A 295 11.31 -15.73 -8.30
CA ILE A 295 11.44 -17.15 -8.62
C ILE A 295 10.44 -17.98 -7.85
N ALA A 296 10.37 -17.81 -6.53
CA ALA A 296 9.42 -18.54 -5.69
C ALA A 296 7.97 -18.34 -6.16
N GLY A 297 7.58 -17.10 -6.47
CA GLY A 297 6.25 -16.81 -7.01
C GLY A 297 6.01 -17.44 -8.39
N SER A 298 7.03 -17.51 -9.26
CA SER A 298 6.91 -18.16 -10.56
C SER A 298 6.75 -19.67 -10.42
N GLU A 299 7.54 -20.31 -9.55
CA GLU A 299 7.47 -21.74 -9.27
C GLU A 299 6.08 -22.14 -8.77
N GLU A 300 5.51 -21.40 -7.81
CA GLU A 300 4.15 -21.63 -7.29
C GLU A 300 3.06 -21.54 -8.38
N THR A 301 3.24 -20.68 -9.38
CA THR A 301 2.29 -20.55 -10.51
C THR A 301 2.43 -21.63 -11.58
N THR A 302 3.56 -22.34 -11.63
CA THR A 302 3.81 -23.43 -12.59
C THR A 302 3.44 -24.83 -12.08
N LEU A 303 3.06 -24.96 -10.81
CA LEU A 303 2.60 -26.24 -10.25
C LEU A 303 1.24 -26.64 -10.87
N PRO A 304 1.08 -27.89 -11.33
CA PRO A 304 -0.20 -28.39 -11.86
C PRO A 304 -1.33 -28.18 -10.85
N THR A 305 -2.47 -27.71 -11.33
CA THR A 305 -3.67 -27.41 -10.53
C THR A 305 -4.31 -28.62 -9.85
N ASP A 306 -3.88 -29.84 -10.17
CA ASP A 306 -4.50 -31.10 -9.70
C ASP A 306 -4.27 -31.44 -8.22
N ASN A 307 -3.46 -30.68 -7.48
CA ASN A 307 -3.19 -30.93 -6.06
C ASN A 307 -3.76 -29.89 -5.09
N LYS A 308 -4.71 -29.05 -5.52
CA LYS A 308 -5.35 -28.05 -4.63
C LYS A 308 -6.61 -28.54 -3.90
N ASP A 309 -7.08 -29.77 -4.17
CA ASP A 309 -8.30 -30.35 -3.56
C ASP A 309 -8.01 -31.44 -2.53
N VAL A 310 -7.09 -31.20 -1.59
CA VAL A 310 -6.89 -32.10 -0.43
C VAL A 310 -7.00 -31.33 0.88
N TYR A 311 -8.08 -30.56 1.06
CA TYR A 311 -8.55 -30.11 2.38
C TYR A 311 -10.09 -30.06 2.48
N GLU A 312 -10.82 -30.79 1.65
CA GLU A 312 -12.23 -31.12 1.89
C GLU A 312 -12.35 -32.63 2.06
N THR A 313 -12.35 -33.10 3.31
CA THR A 313 -13.12 -34.27 3.80
C THR A 313 -12.68 -34.64 5.21
N THR A 314 -13.31 -34.06 6.22
CA THR A 314 -13.61 -34.77 7.47
C THR A 314 -14.90 -34.22 8.10
N GLY A 315 -16.02 -34.87 7.78
CA GLY A 315 -17.10 -35.13 8.71
C GLY A 315 -18.13 -34.02 8.96
N HIS A 316 -19.16 -33.95 8.11
CA HIS A 316 -20.50 -33.61 8.58
C HIS A 316 -21.30 -34.91 8.79
N PRO A 317 -21.94 -35.13 9.95
CA PRO A 317 -22.89 -36.23 10.11
C PRO A 317 -24.17 -35.95 9.32
N GLU A 318 -24.71 -37.02 8.73
CA GLU A 318 -25.94 -37.10 7.95
C GLU A 318 -27.13 -36.40 8.62
N LEU A 319 -27.77 -35.49 7.89
CA LEU A 319 -29.14 -35.08 8.18
C LEU A 319 -30.09 -36.05 7.46
N LEU A 320 -30.72 -36.90 8.26
CA LEU A 320 -31.84 -37.73 7.87
C LEU A 320 -33.00 -36.87 7.34
N ASP A 321 -33.46 -37.27 6.17
CA ASP A 321 -34.67 -36.86 5.50
C ASP A 321 -35.90 -37.18 6.36
N CYS A 322 -36.72 -36.18 6.67
CA CYS A 322 -38.06 -36.35 7.23
C CYS A 322 -38.98 -35.27 6.66
N CYS A 323 -39.51 -35.53 5.47
CA CYS A 323 -40.78 -34.97 5.01
C CYS A 323 -41.59 -36.14 4.45
N ASP A 324 -42.48 -36.69 5.28
CA ASP A 324 -43.76 -37.28 4.87
C ASP A 324 -44.63 -37.54 6.11
N ALA A 325 -45.86 -37.01 6.05
CA ALA A 325 -47.00 -37.02 7.01
C ALA A 325 -47.03 -35.94 8.11
#